data_AF-A0A5Q4DJJ4-F1
#
_entry.id   AF-A0A5Q4DJJ4-F1
#
_cell.length_a   1.000
_cell.length_b   1.000
_cell.length_c   1.000
_cell.angle_alpha   90.00
_cell.angle_beta   90.00
_cell.angle_gamma   90.00
#
_symmetry.space_group_name_H-M   'P 1'
#
loop_
_entity.id
_entity.type
_entity.pdbx_description
1 polymer ?
#
loop_
_entity_poly.entity_id
_entity_poly.type
_entity_poly.pdbx_seq_one_letter_code
_entity_poly.pdbx_strand_id
1 'polypeptide(L)'
;MRTGSNLLEASLNEFPSLRCEGEAFNPVFVGHPKTDCIHGFDRASRDRDPLALLSAFKEQPTLSGFRYFHDHDPRVLEPFLNDQDCAKIILTRNPLESYVSLKIARATQQWRLGDVKNRRVEKVVFDPVEFETHLRSLQDFQLKVLNRLQVTGQSAFYVDYEDILSVDVINGLARWLGVETQIDALPRKLKRQNPEPLDEKLVNPEALADGLARIDRFHLSRSPNFEPRQAGLLWAFRACRTAPLVYAPLPGCSERPILNWMSAVDGGGEPAALRSDFTAQSWREWQRSNSARVAFTVLRHPLARAHEIFVGQVALGSRENVRRFIERVHGIAVPTERAALKALDVATHRHLFMGFLDFVRANLNGQTALPVRPVWASQSRLIEAITTQCPLHHLLREDTLAEDLPRLGRDLGRVLPAFEDAARASPLNLARIYNPGLEAACRAAYGIDYDMLGFADWSPKSRE
;
A
#
# COMPACT_ATOMS: atom_id res chain seq x y z
N MET A 1 -10.48 2.33 -22.07
CA MET A 1 -11.03 3.24 -23.10
C MET A 1 -11.22 4.64 -22.55
N ARG A 2 -11.27 5.68 -23.40
CA ARG A 2 -11.58 7.10 -23.03
C ARG A 2 -10.62 7.79 -22.04
N THR A 3 -9.39 7.30 -21.96
CA THR A 3 -8.30 7.86 -21.14
C THR A 3 -7.57 9.05 -21.76
N GLY A 4 -7.88 9.41 -23.02
CA GLY A 4 -7.10 10.38 -23.80
C GLY A 4 -6.17 9.75 -24.83
N SER A 5 -6.18 8.42 -24.96
CA SER A 5 -5.24 7.72 -25.84
C SER A 5 -5.32 8.08 -27.32
N ASN A 6 -6.46 8.57 -27.82
CA ASN A 6 -6.56 9.13 -29.18
C ASN A 6 -5.73 10.41 -29.34
N LEU A 7 -5.68 11.26 -28.31
CA LEU A 7 -4.87 12.47 -28.33
C LEU A 7 -3.39 12.11 -28.30
N LEU A 8 -3.01 11.19 -27.40
CA LEU A 8 -1.64 10.70 -27.33
C LEU A 8 -1.19 10.06 -28.65
N GLU A 9 -2.04 9.23 -29.27
CA GLU A 9 -1.79 8.66 -30.60
C GLU A 9 -1.57 9.76 -31.65
N ALA A 10 -2.46 10.76 -31.69
CA ALA A 10 -2.32 11.87 -32.63
C ALA A 10 -1.00 12.64 -32.42
N SER A 11 -0.63 12.92 -31.17
CA SER A 11 0.62 13.61 -30.83
C SER A 11 1.86 12.79 -31.20
N LEU A 12 1.86 11.48 -30.94
CA LEU A 12 2.96 10.60 -31.34
C LEU A 12 3.11 10.50 -32.86
N ASN A 13 1.99 10.55 -33.59
CA ASN A 13 1.99 10.52 -35.06
C ASN A 13 2.46 11.82 -35.72
N GLU A 14 2.74 12.89 -34.96
CA GLU A 14 3.41 14.08 -35.49
C GLU A 14 4.93 13.87 -35.67
N PHE A 15 5.51 12.87 -35.00
CA PHE A 15 6.94 12.55 -35.14
C PHE A 15 7.16 11.64 -36.36
N PRO A 16 8.01 12.01 -37.33
CA PRO A 16 8.20 11.22 -38.56
C PRO A 16 8.70 9.79 -38.35
N SER A 17 9.41 9.53 -37.24
CA SER A 17 9.96 8.22 -36.90
C SER A 17 9.02 7.32 -36.10
N LEU A 18 7.87 7.86 -35.68
CA LEU A 18 6.88 7.14 -34.87
C LEU A 18 5.61 6.88 -35.67
N ARG A 19 5.00 5.72 -35.40
CA ARG A 19 3.71 5.38 -35.99
C ARG A 19 2.84 4.61 -35.01
N CYS A 20 1.71 5.17 -34.60
CA CYS A 20 0.74 4.52 -33.74
C CYS A 20 -0.53 4.21 -34.54
N GLU A 21 -0.78 2.91 -34.78
CA GLU A 21 -1.82 2.39 -35.70
C GLU A 21 -3.15 2.07 -34.99
N GLY A 22 -3.52 2.85 -33.98
CA GLY A 22 -4.79 2.68 -33.30
C GLY A 22 -4.88 1.40 -32.47
N GLU A 23 -6.06 0.80 -32.42
CA GLU A 23 -6.38 -0.39 -31.63
C GLU A 23 -6.28 -1.68 -32.47
N ALA A 24 -5.06 -2.09 -32.77
CA ALA A 24 -4.75 -3.27 -33.58
C ALA A 24 -5.42 -4.57 -33.08
N PHE A 25 -5.66 -4.68 -31.77
CA PHE A 25 -6.20 -5.87 -31.10
C PHE A 25 -7.62 -5.70 -30.56
N ASN A 26 -8.37 -4.70 -31.06
CA ASN A 26 -9.78 -4.52 -30.72
C ASN A 26 -10.64 -5.67 -31.29
N PRO A 27 -11.57 -6.27 -30.53
CA PRO A 27 -12.37 -7.41 -31.00
C PRO A 27 -13.35 -7.07 -32.14
N VAL A 28 -13.68 -5.79 -32.36
CA VAL A 28 -14.69 -5.35 -33.32
C VAL A 28 -14.09 -4.90 -34.66
N PHE A 29 -12.93 -4.24 -34.64
CA PHE A 29 -12.25 -3.67 -35.80
C PHE A 29 -10.72 -3.82 -35.69
N VAL A 30 -10.00 -3.47 -36.76
CA VAL A 30 -8.52 -3.50 -36.77
C VAL A 30 -7.96 -2.09 -36.93
N GLY A 31 -7.16 -1.64 -35.97
CA GLY A 31 -6.53 -0.31 -36.00
C GLY A 31 -7.50 0.84 -35.73
N HIS A 32 -8.17 1.37 -36.75
CA HIS A 32 -9.18 2.42 -36.59
C HIS A 32 -10.55 1.97 -37.11
N PRO A 33 -11.65 2.60 -36.66
CA PRO A 33 -12.95 2.35 -37.26
C PRO A 33 -12.91 2.64 -38.77
N LYS A 34 -13.43 1.70 -39.57
CA LYS A 34 -13.43 1.72 -41.05
C LYS A 34 -12.06 1.54 -41.72
N THR A 35 -11.04 1.08 -40.98
CA THR A 35 -9.80 0.58 -41.57
C THR A 35 -9.99 -0.89 -41.95
N ASP A 36 -9.75 -1.21 -43.21
CA ASP A 36 -9.92 -2.59 -43.73
C ASP A 36 -8.75 -3.50 -43.33
N CYS A 37 -7.52 -2.96 -43.30
CA CYS A 37 -6.32 -3.70 -42.93
C CYS A 37 -5.23 -2.80 -42.32
N ILE A 38 -4.36 -3.38 -41.49
CA ILE A 38 -3.10 -2.78 -41.02
C ILE A 38 -1.96 -3.77 -41.25
N HIS A 39 -0.83 -3.29 -41.77
CA HIS A 39 0.33 -4.13 -42.11
C HIS A 39 0.00 -5.41 -42.91
N GLY A 40 -1.03 -5.36 -43.76
CA GLY A 40 -1.50 -6.51 -44.55
C GLY A 40 -2.50 -7.44 -43.85
N PHE A 41 -2.85 -7.18 -42.60
CA PHE A 41 -3.82 -7.97 -41.82
C PHE A 41 -5.18 -7.27 -41.76
N ASP A 42 -6.20 -7.93 -42.31
CA ASP A 42 -7.60 -7.62 -42.02
C ASP A 42 -8.03 -8.20 -40.65
N ARG A 43 -9.28 -7.94 -40.25
CA ARG A 43 -9.81 -8.48 -38.99
C ARG A 43 -9.78 -10.01 -38.95
N ALA A 44 -10.15 -10.68 -40.05
CA ALA A 44 -10.28 -12.15 -40.08
C ALA A 44 -8.92 -12.85 -39.95
N SER A 45 -7.88 -12.31 -40.59
CA SER A 45 -6.50 -12.78 -40.47
C SER A 45 -5.93 -12.51 -39.07
N ARG A 46 -6.16 -11.31 -38.50
CA ARG A 46 -5.79 -11.00 -37.10
C ARG A 46 -6.47 -11.94 -36.11
N ASP A 47 -7.77 -12.17 -36.24
CA ASP A 47 -8.53 -13.04 -35.32
C ASP A 47 -8.00 -14.49 -35.35
N ARG A 48 -7.57 -14.94 -36.54
CA ARG A 48 -6.96 -16.27 -36.73
C ARG A 48 -5.58 -16.37 -36.10
N ASP A 49 -4.71 -15.38 -36.32
CA ASP A 49 -3.35 -15.34 -35.80
C ASP A 49 -2.95 -13.92 -35.38
N PRO A 50 -3.24 -13.51 -34.13
CA PRO A 50 -2.91 -12.17 -33.66
C PRO A 50 -1.41 -12.02 -33.37
N LEU A 51 -0.65 -13.12 -33.23
CA LEU A 51 0.79 -13.06 -33.02
C LEU A 51 1.53 -12.74 -34.31
N ALA A 52 1.01 -13.20 -35.46
CA ALA A 52 1.53 -12.79 -36.76
C ALA A 52 1.41 -11.27 -36.98
N LEU A 53 0.28 -10.67 -36.61
CA LEU A 53 0.14 -9.21 -36.65
C LEU A 53 1.10 -8.52 -35.66
N LEU A 54 1.28 -9.05 -34.45
CA LEU A 54 2.23 -8.50 -33.49
C LEU A 54 3.66 -8.52 -34.03
N SER A 55 4.06 -9.59 -34.72
CA SER A 55 5.35 -9.68 -35.41
C SER A 55 5.47 -8.65 -36.54
N ALA A 56 4.40 -8.41 -37.29
CA ALA A 56 4.41 -7.43 -38.37
C ALA A 56 4.69 -5.99 -37.90
N PHE A 57 4.36 -5.63 -36.65
CA PHE A 57 4.77 -4.37 -36.05
C PHE A 57 6.29 -4.23 -35.91
N LYS A 58 7.00 -5.33 -35.65
CA LYS A 58 8.46 -5.35 -35.49
C LYS A 58 9.21 -5.19 -36.81
N GLU A 59 8.56 -5.54 -37.91
CA GLU A 59 9.13 -5.48 -39.26
C GLU A 59 8.99 -4.08 -39.90
N GLN A 60 8.31 -3.15 -39.24
CA GLN A 60 8.12 -1.81 -39.77
C GLN A 60 9.41 -0.98 -39.70
N PRO A 61 9.67 -0.13 -40.71
CA PRO A 61 10.86 0.71 -40.74
C PRO A 61 10.86 1.84 -39.69
N THR A 62 9.67 2.22 -39.22
CA THR A 62 9.46 3.21 -38.15
C THR A 62 9.17 2.52 -36.83
N LEU A 63 9.40 3.19 -35.70
CA LEU A 63 8.98 2.70 -34.39
C LEU A 63 7.46 2.68 -34.33
N SER A 64 6.90 1.49 -34.57
CA SER A 64 5.48 1.28 -34.78
C SER A 64 4.84 0.68 -33.55
N GLY A 65 3.68 1.20 -33.17
CA GLY A 65 2.98 0.80 -31.97
C GLY A 65 1.46 0.81 -32.15
N PHE A 66 0.78 0.37 -31.09
CA PHE A 66 -0.67 0.28 -31.04
C PHE A 66 -1.17 0.60 -29.63
N ARG A 67 -2.44 0.93 -29.53
CA ARG A 67 -3.17 1.09 -28.28
C ARG A 67 -3.79 -0.24 -27.87
N TYR A 68 -3.57 -0.60 -26.61
CA TYR A 68 -4.12 -1.81 -26.01
C TYR A 68 -5.02 -1.47 -24.81
N PHE A 69 -6.18 -2.12 -24.71
CA PHE A 69 -7.11 -2.00 -23.58
C PHE A 69 -7.36 -3.36 -22.92
N HIS A 70 -7.87 -3.36 -21.69
CA HIS A 70 -8.08 -4.57 -20.88
C HIS A 70 -9.02 -5.61 -21.53
N ASP A 71 -9.85 -5.19 -22.48
CA ASP A 71 -10.82 -5.99 -23.21
C ASP A 71 -10.42 -6.28 -24.67
N HIS A 72 -9.16 -6.02 -25.03
CA HIS A 72 -8.57 -6.45 -26.30
C HIS A 72 -8.14 -7.92 -26.25
N ASP A 73 -7.71 -8.45 -27.40
CA ASP A 73 -7.33 -9.86 -27.52
C ASP A 73 -6.28 -10.28 -26.47
N PRO A 74 -6.64 -11.13 -25.50
CA PRO A 74 -5.75 -11.46 -24.39
C PRO A 74 -4.56 -12.32 -24.82
N ARG A 75 -4.58 -12.93 -26.02
CA ARG A 75 -3.51 -13.79 -26.52
C ARG A 75 -2.21 -13.03 -26.76
N VAL A 76 -2.28 -11.71 -27.02
CA VAL A 76 -1.09 -10.89 -27.30
C VAL A 76 -0.54 -10.18 -26.08
N LEU A 77 -1.31 -10.11 -24.98
CA LEU A 77 -0.95 -9.35 -23.78
C LEU A 77 0.38 -9.80 -23.18
N GLU A 78 0.52 -11.09 -22.91
CA GLU A 78 1.76 -11.65 -22.35
C GLU A 78 2.93 -11.51 -23.33
N PRO A 79 2.80 -11.85 -24.63
CA PRO A 79 3.85 -11.63 -25.61
C PRO A 79 4.48 -10.24 -25.60
N PHE A 80 3.71 -9.16 -25.78
CA PHE A 80 4.32 -7.81 -25.85
C PHE A 80 4.72 -7.28 -24.47
N LEU A 81 4.06 -7.71 -23.38
CA LEU A 81 4.48 -7.29 -22.03
C LEU A 81 5.80 -7.93 -21.62
N ASN A 82 6.11 -9.15 -22.05
CA ASN A 82 7.38 -9.82 -21.75
C ASN A 82 8.54 -9.39 -22.67
N ASP A 83 8.22 -8.78 -23.81
CA ASP A 83 9.21 -8.35 -24.80
C ASP A 83 9.95 -7.07 -24.36
N GLN A 84 11.24 -7.16 -24.02
CA GLN A 84 12.01 -6.02 -23.51
C GLN A 84 12.24 -4.91 -24.55
N ASP A 85 12.16 -5.22 -25.85
CA ASP A 85 12.36 -4.25 -26.92
C ASP A 85 11.07 -3.47 -27.23
N CYS A 86 9.93 -3.92 -26.70
CA CYS A 86 8.67 -3.20 -26.81
C CYS A 86 8.59 -2.11 -25.74
N ALA A 87 8.46 -0.85 -26.15
CA ALA A 87 8.25 0.26 -25.22
C ALA A 87 6.82 0.25 -24.63
N LYS A 88 6.67 0.37 -23.31
CA LYS A 88 5.36 0.42 -22.62
C LYS A 88 5.03 1.84 -22.20
N ILE A 89 3.92 2.37 -22.71
CA ILE A 89 3.38 3.68 -22.32
C ILE A 89 2.06 3.45 -21.59
N ILE A 90 2.01 3.79 -20.31
CA ILE A 90 0.83 3.59 -19.46
C ILE A 90 0.14 4.93 -19.27
N LEU A 91 -0.98 5.10 -19.99
CA LEU A 91 -1.84 6.28 -19.88
C LEU A 91 -2.96 6.03 -18.87
N THR A 92 -2.95 6.79 -17.78
CA THR A 92 -4.02 6.78 -16.77
C THR A 92 -4.92 8.02 -16.92
N ARG A 93 -6.11 7.94 -16.32
CA ARG A 93 -7.04 9.06 -16.20
C ARG A 93 -7.92 8.81 -14.99
N ASN A 94 -8.48 9.87 -14.41
CA ASN A 94 -9.50 9.75 -13.37
C ASN A 94 -10.60 8.73 -13.81
N PRO A 95 -10.73 7.58 -13.11
CA PRO A 95 -11.67 6.52 -13.49
C PRO A 95 -13.12 6.99 -13.55
N LEU A 96 -13.50 7.93 -12.69
CA LEU A 96 -14.85 8.49 -12.64
C LEU A 96 -15.15 9.31 -13.90
N GLU A 97 -14.24 10.18 -14.30
CA GLU A 97 -14.40 10.95 -15.55
C GLU A 97 -14.41 10.05 -16.79
N SER A 98 -13.56 9.02 -16.79
CA SER A 98 -13.49 8.04 -17.88
C SER A 98 -14.80 7.24 -17.98
N TYR A 99 -15.36 6.81 -16.85
CA TYR A 99 -16.63 6.09 -16.77
C TYR A 99 -17.80 6.93 -17.26
N VAL A 100 -17.96 8.16 -16.77
CA VAL A 100 -19.04 9.06 -17.21
C VAL A 100 -18.88 9.38 -18.70
N SER A 101 -17.66 9.63 -19.17
CA SER A 101 -17.42 9.82 -20.60
C SER A 101 -17.75 8.59 -21.45
N LEU A 102 -17.53 7.38 -20.94
CA LEU A 102 -17.87 6.14 -21.62
C LEU A 102 -19.39 5.96 -21.70
N LYS A 103 -20.12 6.26 -20.63
CA LYS A 103 -21.59 6.24 -20.62
C LYS A 103 -22.19 7.21 -21.63
N ILE A 104 -21.69 8.45 -21.67
CA ILE A 104 -22.16 9.46 -22.65
C ILE A 104 -21.90 8.99 -24.08
N ALA A 105 -20.70 8.44 -24.36
CA ALA A 105 -20.37 7.93 -25.69
C ALA A 105 -21.27 6.77 -26.12
N ARG A 106 -21.63 5.86 -25.20
CA ARG A 106 -22.57 4.76 -25.46
C ARG A 106 -23.99 5.26 -25.73
N ALA A 107 -24.46 6.23 -24.95
CA ALA A 107 -25.78 6.85 -25.13
C ALA A 107 -25.88 7.60 -26.47
N THR A 108 -24.84 8.37 -26.81
CA THR A 108 -24.82 9.24 -28.01
C THR A 108 -24.36 8.54 -29.29
N GLN A 109 -23.79 7.32 -29.20
CA GLN A 109 -23.09 6.62 -30.30
C GLN A 109 -21.94 7.43 -30.94
N GLN A 110 -21.42 8.45 -30.24
CA GLN A 110 -20.35 9.32 -30.73
C GLN A 110 -19.01 9.01 -30.05
N TRP A 111 -18.06 8.47 -30.81
CA TRP A 111 -16.75 8.03 -30.31
C TRP A 111 -15.61 9.05 -30.57
N ARG A 112 -15.77 9.95 -31.55
CA ARG A 112 -14.84 11.03 -31.91
C ARG A 112 -15.62 12.32 -32.20
N LEU A 113 -15.28 13.43 -31.54
CA LEU A 113 -15.83 14.76 -31.87
C LEU A 113 -14.92 15.43 -32.90
N GLY A 114 -15.36 15.50 -34.16
CA GLY A 114 -14.71 16.29 -35.21
C GLY A 114 -15.19 17.74 -35.26
N ASP A 115 -16.48 17.98 -34.97
CA ASP A 115 -17.11 19.29 -35.07
C ASP A 115 -17.93 19.62 -33.82
N VAL A 116 -17.62 20.77 -33.21
CA VAL A 116 -18.25 21.27 -31.97
C VAL A 116 -19.74 21.59 -32.17
N LYS A 117 -20.19 21.81 -33.41
CA LYS A 117 -21.57 22.19 -33.75
C LYS A 117 -22.61 21.06 -33.63
N ASN A 118 -22.19 19.79 -33.61
CA ASN A 118 -23.10 18.62 -33.53
C ASN A 118 -23.12 17.95 -32.14
N ARG A 119 -22.79 18.70 -31.09
CA ARG A 119 -22.71 18.21 -29.71
C ARG A 119 -24.10 17.90 -29.16
N ARG A 120 -24.42 16.62 -28.95
CA ARG A 120 -25.58 16.21 -28.14
C ARG A 120 -25.14 16.18 -26.68
N VAL A 121 -25.64 17.14 -25.90
CA VAL A 121 -25.42 17.20 -24.44
C VAL A 121 -26.45 16.27 -23.80
N GLU A 122 -26.15 14.98 -23.77
CA GLU A 122 -26.99 13.98 -23.13
C GLU A 122 -26.44 13.68 -21.73
N LYS A 123 -27.23 13.98 -20.70
CA LYS A 123 -26.90 13.62 -19.33
C LYS A 123 -27.10 12.12 -19.15
N VAL A 124 -26.22 11.48 -18.38
CA VAL A 124 -26.28 10.03 -18.14
C VAL A 124 -26.59 9.73 -16.68
N VAL A 125 -27.19 8.58 -16.42
CA VAL A 125 -27.44 8.09 -15.06
C VAL A 125 -26.17 7.45 -14.52
N PHE A 126 -25.70 7.93 -13.37
CA PHE A 126 -24.63 7.32 -12.61
C PHE A 126 -25.17 6.11 -11.84
N ASP A 127 -24.53 4.96 -12.05
CA ASP A 127 -24.83 3.73 -11.32
C ASP A 127 -23.60 3.40 -10.44
N PRO A 128 -23.74 3.46 -9.10
CA PRO A 128 -22.70 3.11 -8.14
C PRO A 128 -22.10 1.71 -8.31
N VAL A 129 -22.94 0.69 -8.54
CA VAL A 129 -22.52 -0.72 -8.59
C VAL A 129 -21.81 -1.02 -9.90
N GLU A 130 -22.33 -0.49 -11.00
CA GLU A 130 -21.65 -0.57 -12.31
C GLU A 130 -20.30 0.15 -12.26
N PHE A 131 -20.23 1.32 -11.61
CA PHE A 131 -18.97 2.06 -11.47
C PHE A 131 -17.95 1.31 -10.62
N GLU A 132 -18.37 0.69 -9.51
CA GLU A 132 -17.50 -0.15 -8.68
C GLU A 132 -16.93 -1.33 -9.47
N THR A 133 -17.78 -2.02 -10.24
CA THR A 133 -17.36 -3.14 -11.09
C THR A 133 -16.37 -2.69 -12.16
N HIS A 134 -16.64 -1.54 -12.79
CA HIS A 134 -15.74 -0.93 -13.77
C HIS A 134 -14.38 -0.58 -13.16
N LEU A 135 -14.38 0.01 -11.96
CA LEU A 135 -13.16 0.38 -11.24
C LEU A 135 -12.34 -0.85 -10.86
N ARG A 136 -12.96 -1.90 -10.33
CA ARG A 136 -12.29 -3.16 -9.98
C ARG A 136 -11.60 -3.79 -11.20
N SER A 137 -12.30 -3.88 -12.33
CA SER A 137 -11.72 -4.41 -13.58
C SER A 137 -10.49 -3.61 -14.05
N LEU A 138 -10.56 -2.28 -13.99
CA LEU A 138 -9.41 -1.43 -14.31
C LEU A 138 -8.23 -1.64 -13.35
N GLN A 139 -8.50 -1.74 -12.05
CA GLN A 139 -7.48 -1.96 -11.03
C GLN A 139 -6.81 -3.33 -11.17
N ASP A 140 -7.59 -4.39 -11.39
CA ASP A 140 -7.07 -5.75 -11.59
C ASP A 140 -6.14 -5.81 -12.83
N PHE A 141 -6.53 -5.14 -13.92
CA PHE A 141 -5.69 -5.04 -15.10
C PHE A 141 -4.40 -4.26 -14.83
N GLN A 142 -4.47 -3.12 -14.13
CA GLN A 142 -3.29 -2.35 -13.74
C GLN A 142 -2.32 -3.15 -12.87
N LEU A 143 -2.84 -3.91 -11.90
CA LEU A 143 -2.05 -4.80 -11.06
C LEU A 143 -1.37 -5.90 -11.87
N LYS A 144 -2.08 -6.48 -12.84
CA LYS A 144 -1.51 -7.49 -13.75
C LYS A 144 -0.35 -6.92 -14.56
N VAL A 145 -0.51 -5.74 -15.15
CA VAL A 145 0.55 -5.06 -15.90
C VAL A 145 1.74 -4.74 -15.00
N LEU A 146 1.49 -4.14 -13.82
CA LEU A 146 2.54 -3.79 -12.86
C LEU A 146 3.33 -5.01 -12.40
N ASN A 147 2.64 -6.08 -12.00
CA ASN A 147 3.29 -7.32 -11.58
C ASN A 147 4.16 -7.90 -12.70
N ARG A 148 3.67 -7.88 -13.94
CA ARG A 148 4.42 -8.39 -15.10
C ARG A 148 5.69 -7.59 -15.35
N LEU A 149 5.61 -6.26 -15.32
CA LEU A 149 6.77 -5.38 -15.46
C LEU A 149 7.80 -5.64 -14.34
N GLN A 150 7.33 -5.80 -13.11
CA GLN A 150 8.20 -6.11 -11.95
C GLN A 150 8.90 -7.46 -12.07
N VAL A 151 8.17 -8.51 -12.46
CA VAL A 151 8.72 -9.86 -12.62
C VAL A 151 9.72 -9.94 -13.77
N THR A 152 9.51 -9.14 -14.82
CA THR A 152 10.39 -9.12 -16.00
C THR A 152 11.50 -8.08 -15.92
N GLY A 153 11.54 -7.28 -14.85
CA GLY A 153 12.55 -6.23 -14.66
C GLY A 153 12.42 -5.04 -15.61
N GLN A 154 11.24 -4.80 -16.16
CA GLN A 154 10.96 -3.74 -17.14
C GLN A 154 10.35 -2.50 -16.49
N SER A 155 10.53 -1.35 -17.12
CA SER A 155 9.87 -0.09 -16.77
C SER A 155 8.94 0.37 -17.89
N ALA A 156 8.02 1.27 -17.53
CA ALA A 156 7.08 1.90 -18.46
C ALA A 156 7.14 3.42 -18.30
N PHE A 157 6.78 4.14 -19.36
CA PHE A 157 6.55 5.58 -19.30
C PHE A 157 5.11 5.83 -18.83
N TYR A 158 4.96 6.37 -17.63
CA TYR A 158 3.66 6.68 -17.05
C TYR A 158 3.28 8.12 -17.38
N VAL A 159 2.05 8.32 -17.86
CA VAL A 159 1.46 9.63 -18.15
C VAL A 159 0.01 9.63 -17.74
N ASP A 160 -0.50 10.77 -17.28
CA ASP A 160 -1.93 10.96 -17.11
C ASP A 160 -2.54 11.78 -18.27
N TYR A 161 -3.84 12.07 -18.19
CA TYR A 161 -4.57 12.77 -19.23
C TYR A 161 -4.19 14.26 -19.32
N GLU A 162 -3.87 14.86 -18.18
CA GLU A 162 -3.48 16.25 -18.04
C GLU A 162 -2.06 16.47 -18.59
N ASP A 163 -1.17 15.50 -18.36
CA ASP A 163 0.21 15.46 -18.82
C ASP A 163 0.32 15.47 -20.35
N ILE A 164 -0.53 14.70 -21.05
CA ILE A 164 -0.49 14.63 -22.53
C ILE A 164 -0.96 15.91 -23.22
N LEU A 165 -1.40 16.92 -22.47
CA LEU A 165 -1.67 18.28 -22.94
C LEU A 165 -0.42 19.18 -22.91
N SER A 166 0.69 18.69 -22.35
CA SER A 166 1.98 19.39 -22.34
C SER A 166 2.86 18.94 -23.50
N VAL A 167 3.31 19.91 -24.32
CA VAL A 167 4.31 19.67 -25.38
C VAL A 167 5.60 19.12 -24.79
N ASP A 168 6.02 19.60 -23.61
CA ASP A 168 7.25 19.15 -22.95
C ASP A 168 7.18 17.68 -22.54
N VAL A 169 6.02 17.22 -22.06
CA VAL A 169 5.82 15.81 -21.72
C VAL A 169 5.84 14.94 -22.97
N ILE A 170 5.19 15.36 -24.06
CA ILE A 170 5.20 14.63 -25.33
C ILE A 170 6.62 14.54 -25.90
N ASN A 171 7.39 15.63 -25.88
CA ASN A 171 8.80 15.63 -26.26
C ASN A 171 9.67 14.80 -25.30
N GLY A 172 9.32 14.72 -24.01
CA GLY A 172 9.94 13.82 -23.03
C GLY A 172 9.69 12.35 -23.35
N LEU A 173 8.45 12.00 -23.71
CA LEU A 173 8.08 10.66 -24.15
C LEU A 173 8.80 10.28 -25.45
N ALA A 174 8.86 11.19 -26.43
CA ALA A 174 9.60 10.95 -27.68
C ALA A 174 11.09 10.65 -27.40
N ARG A 175 11.75 11.43 -26.53
CA ARG A 175 13.12 11.17 -26.11
C ARG A 175 13.29 9.82 -25.40
N TRP A 176 12.34 9.45 -24.54
CA TRP A 176 12.35 8.14 -23.89
C TRP A 176 12.20 6.98 -24.88
N LEU A 177 11.48 7.20 -25.99
CA LEU A 177 11.40 6.28 -27.13
C LEU A 177 12.65 6.31 -28.05
N GLY A 178 13.67 7.10 -27.70
CA GLY A 178 14.89 7.25 -28.51
C GLY A 178 14.74 8.18 -29.72
N VAL A 179 13.70 9.01 -29.76
CA VAL A 179 13.49 9.99 -30.83
C VAL A 179 14.15 11.33 -30.48
N GLU A 180 15.00 11.83 -31.38
CA GLU A 180 15.74 13.09 -31.19
C GLU A 180 14.95 14.33 -31.63
N THR A 181 14.00 14.17 -32.55
CA THR A 181 13.16 15.26 -33.05
C THR A 181 12.16 15.70 -31.98
N GLN A 182 11.75 16.97 -32.05
CA GLN A 182 10.78 17.57 -31.15
C GLN A 182 9.69 18.28 -31.95
N ILE A 183 8.52 18.43 -31.32
CA ILE A 183 7.41 19.22 -31.86
C ILE A 183 7.26 20.52 -31.06
N ASP A 184 6.88 21.60 -31.74
CA ASP A 184 6.68 22.93 -31.11
C ASP A 184 5.26 23.13 -30.57
N ALA A 185 4.30 22.32 -31.02
CA ALA A 185 2.90 22.43 -30.65
C ALA A 185 2.17 21.09 -30.76
N LEU A 186 1.13 20.91 -29.93
CA LEU A 186 0.25 19.75 -30.02
C LEU A 186 -0.71 19.83 -31.23
N PRO A 187 -1.23 18.68 -31.70
CA PRO A 187 -2.21 18.64 -32.78
C PRO A 187 -3.46 19.46 -32.43
N ARG A 188 -3.75 20.51 -33.20
CA ARG A 188 -4.91 21.42 -32.97
C ARG A 188 -6.28 20.73 -33.11
N LYS A 189 -6.35 19.49 -33.62
CA LYS A 189 -7.59 18.80 -34.02
C LYS A 189 -8.33 18.07 -32.89
N LEU A 190 -7.80 17.97 -31.68
CA LEU A 190 -8.50 17.33 -30.55
C LEU A 190 -8.77 18.33 -29.42
N LYS A 191 -9.92 19.03 -29.51
CA LYS A 191 -10.43 19.85 -28.41
C LYS A 191 -11.01 18.97 -27.30
N ARG A 192 -10.91 19.43 -26.03
CA ARG A 192 -11.46 18.78 -24.84
C ARG A 192 -12.94 18.41 -25.10
N GLN A 193 -13.23 17.12 -25.11
CA GLN A 193 -14.51 16.63 -25.63
C GLN A 193 -15.71 16.91 -24.71
N ASN A 194 -15.48 17.21 -23.43
CA ASN A 194 -16.51 17.57 -22.45
C ASN A 194 -15.90 18.44 -21.32
N PRO A 195 -15.78 19.77 -21.49
CA PRO A 195 -15.17 20.66 -20.50
C PRO A 195 -16.07 20.95 -19.29
N GLU A 196 -17.35 20.59 -19.34
CA GLU A 196 -18.31 20.81 -18.26
C GLU A 196 -17.90 20.08 -16.96
N PRO A 197 -18.27 20.61 -15.79
CA PRO A 197 -18.22 19.90 -14.52
C PRO A 197 -18.89 18.53 -14.57
N LEU A 198 -18.46 17.60 -13.72
CA LEU A 198 -18.93 16.20 -13.75
C LEU A 198 -20.41 16.07 -13.36
N ASP A 199 -20.83 16.84 -12.36
CA ASP A 199 -22.19 16.96 -11.84
C ASP A 199 -23.18 17.44 -12.92
N GLU A 200 -22.76 18.34 -13.81
CA GLU A 200 -23.60 18.80 -14.91
C GLU A 200 -23.86 17.73 -15.99
N LYS A 201 -23.03 16.67 -16.04
CA LYS A 201 -23.15 15.55 -16.99
C LYS A 201 -24.06 14.43 -16.50
N LEU A 202 -24.50 14.51 -15.24
CA LEU A 202 -25.28 13.45 -14.60
C LEU A 202 -26.73 13.88 -14.39
N VAL A 203 -27.63 12.91 -14.52
CA VAL A 203 -29.05 13.10 -14.15
C VAL A 203 -29.23 13.05 -12.63
N ASN A 204 -28.36 12.32 -11.93
CA ASN A 204 -28.40 12.02 -10.49
C ASN A 204 -27.02 12.26 -9.81
N PRO A 205 -26.50 13.50 -9.80
CA PRO A 205 -25.18 13.79 -9.23
C PRO A 205 -25.05 13.41 -7.74
N GLU A 206 -26.14 13.39 -6.98
CA GLU A 206 -26.19 12.95 -5.59
C GLU A 206 -25.75 11.48 -5.38
N ALA A 207 -26.01 10.62 -6.37
CA ALA A 207 -25.60 9.20 -6.32
C ALA A 207 -24.07 9.01 -6.38
N LEU A 208 -23.31 10.04 -6.77
CA LEU A 208 -21.85 10.03 -6.70
C LEU A 208 -21.36 9.86 -5.26
N ALA A 209 -22.05 10.45 -4.28
CA ALA A 209 -21.64 10.34 -2.88
C ALA A 209 -21.67 8.87 -2.42
N ASP A 210 -22.74 8.15 -2.76
CA ASP A 210 -22.92 6.74 -2.40
C ASP A 210 -21.92 5.82 -3.12
N GLY A 211 -21.75 6.00 -4.43
CA GLY A 211 -20.80 5.20 -5.21
C GLY A 211 -19.37 5.44 -4.77
N LEU A 212 -19.03 6.67 -4.44
CA LEU A 212 -17.68 7.00 -4.04
C LEU A 212 -17.42 6.83 -2.52
N ALA A 213 -18.44 6.70 -1.68
CA ALA A 213 -18.29 6.26 -0.30
C ALA A 213 -17.97 4.75 -0.22
N ARG A 214 -18.46 3.96 -1.20
CA ARG A 214 -18.15 2.53 -1.36
C ARG A 214 -16.77 2.30 -1.98
N ILE A 215 -16.24 3.30 -2.66
CA ILE A 215 -14.92 3.25 -3.25
C ILE A 215 -13.93 3.77 -2.22
N ASP A 216 -12.85 3.03 -2.03
CA ASP A 216 -11.67 3.55 -1.35
C ASP A 216 -11.03 4.64 -2.23
N ARG A 217 -11.67 5.83 -2.23
CA ARG A 217 -11.44 7.00 -3.11
C ARG A 217 -9.99 7.48 -3.13
N PHE A 218 -9.28 7.18 -2.07
CA PHE A 218 -7.91 7.61 -1.84
C PHE A 218 -6.93 6.44 -1.92
N HIS A 219 -7.42 5.24 -2.22
CA HIS A 219 -6.68 4.03 -1.94
C HIS A 219 -6.14 4.08 -0.50
N LEU A 220 -6.85 4.52 0.54
CA LEU A 220 -6.28 4.64 1.91
C LEU A 220 -5.83 3.29 2.48
N SER A 221 -6.42 2.18 2.00
CA SER A 221 -5.90 0.83 2.25
C SER A 221 -4.53 0.56 1.56
N ARG A 222 -4.12 1.43 0.64
CA ARG A 222 -2.93 1.34 -0.24
C ARG A 222 -2.22 2.67 -0.50
N SER A 223 -2.48 3.73 0.27
CA SER A 223 -1.61 4.90 0.31
C SER A 223 -0.26 4.28 0.66
N PRO A 224 0.81 4.53 -0.11
CA PRO A 224 2.10 3.95 0.23
C PRO A 224 2.40 4.42 1.64
N ASN A 225 2.17 3.54 2.62
CA ASN A 225 2.79 3.67 3.89
C ASN A 225 4.26 3.52 3.55
N PHE A 226 4.98 4.65 3.55
CA PHE A 226 6.41 4.67 3.25
C PHE A 226 7.20 3.86 4.29
N GLU A 227 6.55 3.47 5.38
CA GLU A 227 7.06 2.45 6.28
C GLU A 227 7.34 1.14 5.51
N PRO A 228 8.61 0.69 5.47
CA PRO A 228 8.98 -0.54 4.80
C PRO A 228 8.20 -1.73 5.35
N ARG A 229 7.87 -2.69 4.47
CA ARG A 229 7.34 -3.99 4.88
C ARG A 229 8.29 -4.65 5.88
N GLN A 230 7.73 -5.13 6.98
CA GLN A 230 8.50 -5.83 8.01
C GLN A 230 8.59 -7.32 7.68
N ALA A 231 9.67 -7.97 8.09
CA ALA A 231 9.76 -9.43 8.08
C ALA A 231 8.96 -9.98 9.28
N GLY A 232 8.28 -11.13 9.14
CA GLY A 232 7.41 -11.72 10.18
C GLY A 232 8.10 -12.23 11.46
N LEU A 233 9.38 -11.91 11.68
CA LEU A 233 10.20 -12.20 12.88
C LEU A 233 9.95 -13.60 13.50
N LEU A 234 9.94 -14.67 12.71
CA LEU A 234 9.71 -16.05 13.23
C LEU A 234 10.66 -16.43 14.38
N TRP A 235 11.91 -15.93 14.37
CA TRP A 235 12.87 -16.13 15.45
C TRP A 235 12.38 -15.59 16.82
N ALA A 236 11.53 -14.56 16.80
CA ALA A 236 10.98 -13.94 18.00
C ALA A 236 9.78 -14.72 18.57
N PHE A 237 9.18 -15.64 17.82
CA PHE A 237 8.02 -16.38 18.31
C PHE A 237 8.38 -17.24 19.52
N ARG A 238 7.42 -17.42 20.42
CA ARG A 238 7.56 -18.24 21.61
C ARG A 238 6.40 -19.21 21.67
N ALA A 239 6.68 -20.50 21.65
CA ALA A 239 5.67 -21.54 21.71
C ALA A 239 5.88 -22.44 22.93
N CYS A 240 4.78 -22.86 23.54
CA CYS A 240 4.82 -23.90 24.55
C CYS A 240 5.28 -25.24 23.92
N ARG A 241 5.91 -26.09 24.72
CA ARG A 241 6.40 -27.40 24.30
C ARG A 241 5.31 -28.46 24.33
N THR A 242 4.44 -28.42 25.34
CA THR A 242 3.36 -29.38 25.57
C THR A 242 2.02 -28.84 25.11
N ALA A 243 1.77 -27.54 25.35
CA ALA A 243 0.58 -26.89 24.89
C ALA A 243 0.69 -26.43 23.43
N PRO A 244 -0.37 -26.55 22.61
CA PRO A 244 -0.38 -25.98 21.28
C PRO A 244 -0.71 -24.48 21.35
N LEU A 245 0.10 -23.71 22.09
CA LEU A 245 -0.05 -22.26 22.30
C LEU A 245 1.21 -21.55 21.82
N VAL A 246 1.04 -20.50 21.02
CA VAL A 246 2.15 -19.69 20.50
C VAL A 246 1.85 -18.21 20.61
N TYR A 247 2.85 -17.48 21.07
CA TYR A 247 2.88 -16.02 21.13
C TYR A 247 3.81 -15.48 20.04
N ALA A 248 3.26 -14.60 19.20
CA ALA A 248 4.03 -13.82 18.23
C ALA A 248 4.24 -12.41 18.81
N PRO A 249 5.41 -12.08 19.38
CA PRO A 249 5.59 -10.82 20.08
C PRO A 249 5.62 -9.60 19.16
N LEU A 250 5.04 -8.51 19.64
CA LEU A 250 5.25 -7.16 19.12
C LEU A 250 6.26 -6.44 20.02
N PRO A 251 7.39 -5.94 19.50
CA PRO A 251 8.37 -5.21 20.31
C PRO A 251 7.75 -4.05 21.08
N GLY A 252 8.15 -3.87 22.33
CA GLY A 252 7.63 -2.81 23.21
C GLY A 252 6.33 -3.16 23.93
N CYS A 253 5.80 -4.36 23.72
CA CYS A 253 4.70 -4.92 24.52
C CYS A 253 5.26 -5.73 25.70
N SER A 254 4.42 -6.00 26.72
CA SER A 254 4.81 -6.69 27.97
C SER A 254 5.25 -8.15 27.78
N GLU A 255 6.40 -8.38 27.15
CA GLU A 255 6.89 -9.72 26.80
C GLU A 255 7.14 -10.58 28.04
N ARG A 256 7.87 -10.08 29.04
CA ARG A 256 8.34 -10.93 30.16
C ARG A 256 7.21 -11.52 31.00
N PRO A 257 6.19 -10.76 31.45
CA PRO A 257 5.04 -11.34 32.15
C PRO A 257 4.32 -12.40 31.31
N ILE A 258 4.14 -12.16 30.00
CA ILE A 258 3.50 -13.13 29.09
C ILE A 258 4.32 -14.41 29.00
N LEU A 259 5.65 -14.32 28.84
CA LEU A 259 6.51 -15.49 28.76
C LEU A 259 6.56 -16.28 30.08
N ASN A 260 6.56 -15.59 31.22
CA ASN A 260 6.44 -16.24 32.53
C ASN A 260 5.12 -17.02 32.63
N TRP A 261 4.00 -16.40 32.23
CA TRP A 261 2.69 -17.05 32.22
C TRP A 261 2.64 -18.23 31.25
N MET A 262 3.17 -18.10 30.03
CA MET A 262 3.27 -19.21 29.08
C MET A 262 4.11 -20.37 29.60
N SER A 263 5.09 -20.10 30.46
CA SER A 263 5.90 -21.14 31.08
C SER A 263 5.15 -21.84 32.21
N ALA A 264 4.35 -21.11 32.99
CA ALA A 264 3.41 -21.69 33.94
C ALA A 264 2.37 -22.58 33.23
N VAL A 265 1.86 -22.14 32.07
CA VAL A 265 0.98 -22.91 31.19
C VAL A 265 1.63 -24.21 30.69
N ASP A 266 2.96 -24.25 30.58
CA ASP A 266 3.75 -25.38 30.06
C ASP A 266 4.41 -26.20 31.18
N GLY A 267 3.91 -26.11 32.41
CA GLY A 267 4.37 -26.91 33.56
C GLY A 267 5.29 -26.21 34.56
N GLY A 268 5.40 -24.88 34.52
CA GLY A 268 6.08 -24.08 35.56
C GLY A 268 7.60 -23.94 35.39
N GLY A 269 8.13 -24.16 34.19
CA GLY A 269 9.56 -23.98 33.89
C GLY A 269 9.99 -22.51 33.73
N GLU A 270 11.28 -22.30 33.51
CA GLU A 270 11.85 -20.99 33.14
C GLU A 270 11.36 -20.55 31.74
N PRO A 271 11.12 -19.24 31.48
CA PRO A 271 10.78 -18.69 30.16
C PRO A 271 11.69 -19.11 29.01
N ALA A 272 12.97 -19.38 29.32
CA ALA A 272 13.94 -19.86 28.35
C ALA A 272 13.64 -21.29 27.84
N ALA A 273 12.78 -22.04 28.51
CA ALA A 273 12.38 -23.39 28.11
C ALA A 273 11.28 -23.38 27.02
N LEU A 274 10.62 -22.24 26.77
CA LEU A 274 9.69 -22.10 25.64
C LEU A 274 10.45 -22.30 24.32
N ARG A 275 9.81 -22.93 23.33
CA ARG A 275 10.39 -23.07 22.00
C ARG A 275 10.53 -21.69 21.36
N SER A 276 11.73 -21.38 20.89
CA SER A 276 12.11 -20.10 20.26
C SER A 276 12.86 -20.33 18.96
N ASP A 277 13.33 -19.23 18.34
CA ASP A 277 14.29 -19.24 17.23
C ASP A 277 13.84 -20.08 16.03
N PHE A 278 12.55 -19.98 15.72
CA PHE A 278 11.97 -20.71 14.60
C PHE A 278 12.57 -20.28 13.27
N THR A 279 12.99 -21.26 12.50
CA THR A 279 13.23 -21.12 11.05
C THR A 279 11.92 -21.37 10.32
N ALA A 280 11.85 -21.01 9.03
CA ALA A 280 10.67 -21.32 8.21
C ALA A 280 10.37 -22.84 8.17
N GLN A 281 11.39 -23.70 8.28
CA GLN A 281 11.20 -25.15 8.33
C GLN A 281 10.67 -25.60 9.70
N SER A 282 11.36 -25.25 10.79
CA SER A 282 10.96 -25.70 12.13
C SER A 282 9.60 -25.12 12.55
N TRP A 283 9.24 -23.94 12.04
CA TRP A 283 7.91 -23.37 12.19
C TRP A 283 6.83 -24.23 11.53
N ARG A 284 7.01 -24.62 10.26
CA ARG A 284 6.06 -25.48 9.54
C ARG A 284 5.92 -26.85 10.20
N GLU A 285 7.01 -27.42 10.69
CA GLU A 285 7.01 -28.69 11.44
C GLU A 285 6.22 -28.56 12.75
N TRP A 286 6.43 -27.47 13.50
CA TRP A 286 5.68 -27.20 14.72
C TRP A 286 4.19 -27.01 14.42
N GLN A 287 3.82 -26.28 13.37
CA GLN A 287 2.41 -26.08 12.97
C GLN A 287 1.71 -27.39 12.62
N ARG A 288 2.37 -28.30 11.88
CA ARG A 288 1.81 -29.61 11.54
C ARG A 288 1.62 -30.49 12.77
N SER A 289 2.54 -30.39 13.73
CA SER A 289 2.47 -31.14 14.99
C SER A 289 1.45 -30.57 15.97
N ASN A 290 0.94 -29.35 15.73
CA ASN A 290 0.01 -28.63 16.59
C ASN A 290 -1.17 -28.10 15.74
N SER A 291 -2.03 -29.01 15.29
CA SER A 291 -3.20 -28.67 14.45
C SER A 291 -4.25 -27.86 15.21
N ALA A 292 -4.48 -28.14 16.50
CA ALA A 292 -5.38 -27.40 17.39
C ALA A 292 -4.72 -26.17 18.05
N ARG A 293 -3.73 -25.56 17.38
CA ARG A 293 -2.96 -24.46 17.96
C ARG A 293 -3.78 -23.20 18.18
N VAL A 294 -3.41 -22.45 19.21
CA VAL A 294 -3.86 -21.07 19.44
C VAL A 294 -2.67 -20.14 19.26
N ALA A 295 -2.75 -19.26 18.25
CA ALA A 295 -1.75 -18.23 18.00
C ALA A 295 -2.30 -16.87 18.42
N PHE A 296 -1.54 -16.14 19.22
CA PHE A 296 -1.96 -14.80 19.66
C PHE A 296 -0.82 -13.81 19.66
N THR A 297 -1.19 -12.53 19.66
CA THR A 297 -0.29 -11.43 19.95
C THR A 297 -0.97 -10.44 20.89
N VAL A 298 -0.19 -9.48 21.40
CA VAL A 298 -0.64 -8.48 22.36
C VAL A 298 -0.37 -7.09 21.80
N LEU A 299 -1.43 -6.28 21.76
CA LEU A 299 -1.43 -4.89 21.37
C LEU A 299 -1.22 -4.01 22.61
N ARG A 300 -0.45 -2.95 22.45
CA ARG A 300 -0.23 -1.93 23.47
C ARG A 300 -0.61 -0.56 22.91
N HIS A 301 -1.09 0.35 23.75
CA HIS A 301 -1.36 1.71 23.31
C HIS A 301 -0.10 2.31 22.64
N PRO A 302 -0.21 2.93 21.45
CA PRO A 302 0.96 3.39 20.68
C PRO A 302 1.91 4.29 21.49
N LEU A 303 1.37 5.24 22.25
CA LEU A 303 2.16 6.12 23.12
C LEU A 303 2.91 5.35 24.23
N ALA A 304 2.24 4.43 24.92
CA ALA A 304 2.84 3.61 25.97
C ALA A 304 3.93 2.68 25.42
N ARG A 305 3.68 2.11 24.24
CA ARG A 305 4.64 1.29 23.51
C ARG A 305 5.87 2.10 23.11
N ALA A 306 5.68 3.26 22.50
CA ALA A 306 6.76 4.17 22.12
C ALA A 306 7.61 4.57 23.33
N HIS A 307 6.96 4.85 24.46
CA HIS A 307 7.65 5.19 25.71
C HIS A 307 8.52 4.04 26.23
N GLU A 308 8.01 2.80 26.23
CA GLU A 308 8.79 1.62 26.61
C GLU A 308 10.02 1.43 25.72
N ILE A 309 9.86 1.61 24.40
CA ILE A 309 10.96 1.52 23.44
C ILE A 309 11.98 2.63 23.70
N PHE A 310 11.54 3.86 23.93
CA PHE A 310 12.41 4.97 24.27
C PHE A 310 13.25 4.65 25.52
N VAL A 311 12.60 4.24 26.63
CA VAL A 311 13.30 3.96 27.88
C VAL A 311 14.24 2.75 27.75
N GLY A 312 13.74 1.64 27.22
CA GLY A 312 14.45 0.37 27.22
C GLY A 312 15.51 0.24 26.12
N GLN A 313 15.25 0.77 24.93
CA GLN A 313 16.10 0.57 23.75
C GLN A 313 16.92 1.81 23.40
N VAL A 314 16.40 3.02 23.64
CA VAL A 314 17.08 4.27 23.29
C VAL A 314 17.86 4.85 24.46
N ALA A 315 17.25 5.02 25.63
CA ALA A 315 17.93 5.57 26.79
C ALA A 315 18.87 4.53 27.42
N LEU A 316 18.33 3.37 27.84
CA LEU A 316 19.11 2.31 28.49
C LEU A 316 19.74 1.29 27.52
N GLY A 317 19.38 1.35 26.24
CA GLY A 317 19.83 0.37 25.24
C GLY A 317 21.00 0.84 24.36
N SER A 318 21.33 0.08 23.32
CA SER A 318 22.49 0.30 22.45
C SER A 318 22.21 1.14 21.19
N ARG A 319 21.24 2.06 21.24
CA ARG A 319 20.82 2.89 20.08
C ARG A 319 21.45 4.27 20.05
N GLU A 320 22.78 4.33 20.02
CA GLU A 320 23.56 5.60 19.97
C GLU A 320 23.14 6.53 18.83
N ASN A 321 22.91 5.98 17.62
CA ASN A 321 22.52 6.78 16.46
C ASN A 321 21.17 7.49 16.64
N VAL A 322 20.24 6.88 17.40
CA VAL A 322 18.94 7.48 17.72
C VAL A 322 19.12 8.56 18.79
N ARG A 323 19.95 8.30 19.82
CA ARG A 323 20.30 9.33 20.82
C ARG A 323 20.93 10.56 20.17
N ARG A 324 21.90 10.38 19.28
CA ARG A 324 22.53 11.48 18.51
C ARG A 324 21.53 12.26 17.65
N PHE A 325 20.52 11.59 17.10
CA PHE A 325 19.46 12.29 16.37
C PHE A 325 18.65 13.20 17.30
N ILE A 326 18.21 12.67 18.45
CA ILE A 326 17.47 13.42 19.47
C ILE A 326 18.30 14.61 19.96
N GLU A 327 19.58 14.38 20.28
CA GLU A 327 20.54 15.41 20.68
C GLU A 327 20.67 16.53 19.65
N ARG A 328 20.80 16.19 18.37
CA ARG A 328 20.96 17.16 17.29
C ARG A 328 19.71 18.01 17.06
N VAL A 329 18.52 17.40 17.13
CA VAL A 329 17.26 18.09 16.83
C VAL A 329 16.71 18.84 18.04
N HIS A 330 16.88 18.29 19.24
CA HIS A 330 16.28 18.82 20.47
C HIS A 330 17.28 19.47 21.43
N GLY A 331 18.59 19.36 21.16
CA GLY A 331 19.65 20.04 21.90
C GLY A 331 19.96 19.47 23.29
N ILE A 332 19.39 18.31 23.65
CA ILE A 332 19.56 17.69 24.98
C ILE A 332 20.11 16.27 24.84
N ALA A 333 21.18 15.97 25.60
CA ALA A 333 21.75 14.63 25.71
C ALA A 333 20.79 13.65 26.38
N VAL A 334 20.63 12.47 25.80
CA VAL A 334 19.81 11.40 26.39
C VAL A 334 20.66 10.67 27.44
N PRO A 335 20.31 10.73 28.75
CA PRO A 335 21.08 10.03 29.75
C PRO A 335 21.02 8.52 29.53
N THR A 336 22.16 7.85 29.72
CA THR A 336 22.30 6.39 29.52
C THR A 336 22.27 5.61 30.83
N GLU A 337 22.51 6.28 31.96
CA GLU A 337 22.52 5.65 33.28
C GLU A 337 21.14 5.65 33.94
N ARG A 338 20.76 4.51 34.53
CA ARG A 338 19.45 4.36 35.19
C ARG A 338 19.25 5.33 36.36
N ALA A 339 20.31 5.66 37.10
CA ALA A 339 20.25 6.62 38.21
C ALA A 339 19.96 8.03 37.67
N ALA A 340 20.67 8.46 36.62
CA ALA A 340 20.44 9.74 35.95
C ALA A 340 19.02 9.84 35.38
N LEU A 341 18.51 8.78 34.75
CA LEU A 341 17.14 8.74 34.24
C LEU A 341 16.09 8.90 35.34
N LYS A 342 16.29 8.28 36.52
CA LYS A 342 15.38 8.43 37.66
C LYS A 342 15.35 9.85 38.23
N ALA A 343 16.46 10.57 38.11
CA ALA A 343 16.62 11.93 38.60
C ALA A 343 16.16 13.00 37.58
N LEU A 344 15.76 12.60 36.36
CA LEU A 344 15.25 13.53 35.36
C LEU A 344 13.98 14.24 35.87
N ASP A 345 13.97 15.55 35.71
CA ASP A 345 12.76 16.33 35.90
C ASP A 345 11.72 16.04 34.80
N VAL A 346 10.48 16.38 35.08
CA VAL A 346 9.33 16.10 34.21
C VAL A 346 9.46 16.80 32.86
N ALA A 347 9.99 18.03 32.82
CA ALA A 347 10.10 18.80 31.59
C ALA A 347 11.19 18.21 30.67
N THR A 348 12.35 17.87 31.21
CA THR A 348 13.44 17.25 30.45
C THR A 348 13.03 15.87 29.94
N HIS A 349 12.40 15.02 30.77
CA HIS A 349 11.89 13.73 30.32
C HIS A 349 10.87 13.88 29.19
N ARG A 350 9.92 14.82 29.31
CA ARG A 350 8.94 15.10 28.25
C ARG A 350 9.61 15.53 26.95
N HIS A 351 10.58 16.45 27.02
CA HIS A 351 11.28 16.96 25.85
C HIS A 351 12.06 15.87 25.11
N LEU A 352 12.78 15.03 25.85
CA LEU A 352 13.50 13.88 25.28
C LEU A 352 12.55 12.87 24.61
N PHE A 353 11.42 12.59 25.25
CA PHE A 353 10.43 11.66 24.69
C PHE A 353 9.72 12.25 23.45
N MET A 354 9.41 13.55 23.45
CA MET A 354 8.92 14.24 22.26
C MET A 354 9.90 14.08 21.09
N GLY A 355 11.20 14.27 21.34
CA GLY A 355 12.20 14.10 20.29
C GLY A 355 12.35 12.67 19.78
N PHE A 356 12.04 11.68 20.61
CA PHE A 356 11.92 10.31 20.13
C PHE A 356 10.70 10.12 19.22
N LEU A 357 9.54 10.71 19.53
CA LEU A 357 8.36 10.63 18.66
C LEU A 357 8.60 11.33 17.32
N ASP A 358 9.26 12.49 17.32
CA ASP A 358 9.65 13.20 16.09
C ASP A 358 10.63 12.38 15.26
N PHE A 359 11.61 11.73 15.90
CA PHE A 359 12.50 10.77 15.24
C PHE A 359 11.72 9.64 14.58
N VAL A 360 10.80 8.99 15.31
CA VAL A 360 10.01 7.88 14.77
C VAL A 360 9.19 8.36 13.57
N ARG A 361 8.49 9.48 13.67
CA ARG A 361 7.73 10.05 12.57
C ARG A 361 8.61 10.29 11.33
N ALA A 362 9.77 10.92 11.50
CA ALA A 362 10.69 11.15 10.41
C ALA A 362 11.23 9.83 9.82
N ASN A 363 11.52 8.84 10.67
CA ASN A 363 12.04 7.54 10.25
C ASN A 363 11.01 6.72 9.47
N LEU A 364 9.77 6.62 9.95
CA LEU A 364 8.70 5.89 9.28
C LEU A 364 8.30 6.53 7.94
N ASN A 365 8.47 7.85 7.81
CA ASN A 365 8.25 8.59 6.55
C ASN A 365 9.47 8.61 5.62
N GLY A 366 10.54 7.86 5.92
CA GLY A 366 11.75 7.81 5.07
C GLY A 366 12.59 9.10 5.06
N GLN A 367 12.37 10.01 6.01
CA GLN A 367 13.06 11.30 6.12
C GLN A 367 14.36 11.23 6.95
N THR A 368 14.80 10.03 7.34
CA THR A 368 16.07 9.84 8.04
C THR A 368 16.94 8.82 7.30
N ALA A 369 18.26 8.97 7.40
CA ALA A 369 19.22 8.01 6.82
C ALA A 369 19.29 6.68 7.58
N LEU A 370 18.56 6.52 8.69
CA LEU A 370 18.52 5.28 9.46
C LEU A 370 17.46 4.33 8.88
N PRO A 371 17.73 3.02 8.79
CA PRO A 371 16.71 2.06 8.37
C PRO A 371 15.60 1.96 9.41
N VAL A 372 14.36 1.79 8.95
CA VAL A 372 13.24 1.46 9.84
C VAL A 372 13.51 0.11 10.48
N ARG A 373 13.44 0.05 11.82
CA ARG A 373 13.64 -1.17 12.61
C ARG A 373 12.31 -1.66 13.14
N PRO A 374 12.08 -2.99 13.22
CA PRO A 374 10.85 -3.55 13.78
C PRO A 374 10.51 -3.05 15.19
N VAL A 375 11.53 -2.69 15.97
CA VAL A 375 11.36 -2.26 17.36
C VAL A 375 10.50 -1.00 17.51
N TRP A 376 10.47 -0.10 16.52
CA TRP A 376 9.64 1.11 16.49
C TRP A 376 8.78 1.19 15.23
N ALA A 377 8.67 0.10 14.48
CA ALA A 377 7.66 -0.03 13.43
C ALA A 377 6.25 0.05 14.03
N SER A 378 5.26 0.44 13.24
CA SER A 378 3.86 0.41 13.66
C SER A 378 3.40 -1.02 13.96
N GLN A 379 2.54 -1.17 14.95
CA GLN A 379 1.98 -2.49 15.33
C GLN A 379 1.20 -3.09 14.17
N SER A 380 0.44 -2.27 13.44
CA SER A 380 -0.30 -2.69 12.25
C SER A 380 0.61 -3.35 11.20
N ARG A 381 1.82 -2.81 10.95
CA ARG A 381 2.76 -3.41 9.98
C ARG A 381 3.44 -4.66 10.48
N LEU A 382 3.70 -4.73 11.78
CA LEU A 382 4.23 -5.95 12.40
C LEU A 382 3.19 -7.08 12.36
N ILE A 383 1.92 -6.78 12.59
CA ILE A 383 0.82 -7.74 12.48
C ILE A 383 0.66 -8.23 11.04
N GLU A 384 0.70 -7.31 10.06
CA GLU A 384 0.71 -7.68 8.64
C GLU A 384 1.85 -8.67 8.34
N ALA A 385 3.07 -8.38 8.80
CA ALA A 385 4.21 -9.26 8.61
C ALA A 385 4.05 -10.62 9.30
N ILE A 386 3.52 -10.65 10.53
CA ILE A 386 3.26 -11.88 11.29
C ILE A 386 2.22 -12.75 10.57
N THR A 387 1.12 -12.16 10.11
CA THR A 387 -0.01 -12.91 9.52
C THR A 387 0.36 -13.63 8.22
N THR A 388 1.36 -13.15 7.47
CA THR A 388 1.89 -13.87 6.29
C THR A 388 2.51 -15.23 6.63
N GLN A 389 2.98 -15.43 7.86
CA GLN A 389 3.65 -16.67 8.32
C GLN A 389 2.81 -17.45 9.32
N CYS A 390 2.02 -16.73 10.13
CA CYS A 390 1.23 -17.27 11.22
C CYS A 390 -0.08 -16.50 11.30
N PRO A 391 -1.16 -17.05 10.73
CA PRO A 391 -2.50 -16.52 10.97
C PRO A 391 -2.76 -16.47 12.47
N LEU A 392 -2.93 -15.26 12.99
CA LEU A 392 -3.24 -15.03 14.40
C LEU A 392 -4.69 -15.42 14.65
N HIS A 393 -4.95 -16.18 15.70
CA HIS A 393 -6.29 -16.50 16.15
C HIS A 393 -6.83 -15.41 17.10
N HIS A 394 -5.93 -14.75 17.86
CA HIS A 394 -6.29 -13.69 18.80
C HIS A 394 -5.37 -12.47 18.73
N LEU A 395 -5.98 -11.29 18.78
CA LEU A 395 -5.33 -9.99 18.95
C LEU A 395 -5.80 -9.43 20.29
N LEU A 396 -4.99 -9.59 21.33
CA LEU A 396 -5.36 -9.21 22.70
C LEU A 396 -4.83 -7.81 23.03
N ARG A 397 -5.45 -7.11 23.99
CA ARG A 397 -4.94 -5.81 24.46
C ARG A 397 -4.25 -5.95 25.81
N GLU A 398 -3.16 -5.21 26.01
CA GLU A 398 -2.37 -5.23 27.25
C GLU A 398 -3.21 -4.96 28.50
N ASP A 399 -4.24 -4.13 28.38
CA ASP A 399 -5.08 -3.68 29.49
C ASP A 399 -6.19 -4.64 29.91
N THR A 400 -6.39 -5.74 29.17
CA THR A 400 -7.37 -6.80 29.45
C THR A 400 -6.74 -8.19 29.57
N LEU A 401 -5.41 -8.29 29.58
CA LEU A 401 -4.69 -9.58 29.60
C LEU A 401 -5.03 -10.49 30.78
N ALA A 402 -5.29 -9.91 31.96
CA ALA A 402 -5.65 -10.67 33.15
C ALA A 402 -6.92 -11.52 32.92
N GLU A 403 -7.85 -11.03 32.10
CA GLU A 403 -9.05 -11.74 31.71
C GLU A 403 -8.84 -12.58 30.44
N ASP A 404 -8.17 -12.03 29.44
CA ASP A 404 -8.13 -12.60 28.10
C ASP A 404 -7.20 -13.81 27.98
N LEU A 405 -6.03 -13.79 28.64
CA LEU A 405 -5.07 -14.89 28.54
C LEU A 405 -5.61 -16.20 29.13
N PRO A 406 -6.22 -16.21 30.34
CA PRO A 406 -6.85 -17.43 30.84
C PRO A 406 -8.00 -17.93 29.94
N ARG A 407 -8.75 -17.03 29.29
CA ARG A 407 -9.87 -17.38 28.39
C ARG A 407 -9.44 -18.16 27.15
N LEU A 408 -8.19 -18.02 26.70
CA LEU A 408 -7.62 -18.84 25.60
C LEU A 408 -7.64 -20.34 25.90
N GLY A 409 -7.77 -20.72 27.17
CA GLY A 409 -7.94 -22.10 27.59
C GLY A 409 -9.14 -22.79 26.97
N ARG A 410 -10.23 -22.05 26.71
CA ARG A 410 -11.45 -22.59 26.08
C ARG A 410 -11.17 -23.17 24.70
N ASP A 411 -10.39 -22.45 23.89
CA ASP A 411 -10.03 -22.90 22.54
C ASP A 411 -9.08 -24.09 22.56
N LEU A 412 -8.29 -24.21 23.62
CA LEU A 412 -7.38 -25.32 23.88
C LEU A 412 -8.05 -26.50 24.59
N GLY A 413 -9.32 -26.39 24.98
CA GLY A 413 -10.04 -27.40 25.77
C GLY A 413 -9.44 -27.65 27.15
N ARG A 414 -8.81 -26.64 27.79
CA ARG A 414 -8.12 -26.78 29.07
C ARG A 414 -8.20 -25.52 29.93
N VAL A 415 -8.02 -25.67 31.24
CA VAL A 415 -7.92 -24.53 32.16
C VAL A 415 -6.49 -24.01 32.16
N LEU A 416 -6.31 -22.71 31.95
CA LEU A 416 -5.01 -22.04 32.03
C LEU A 416 -4.86 -21.31 33.37
N PRO A 417 -3.63 -21.15 33.89
CA PRO A 417 -3.38 -20.35 35.09
C PRO A 417 -3.83 -18.89 34.89
N ALA A 418 -4.17 -18.22 35.99
CA ALA A 418 -4.42 -16.80 36.00
C ALA A 418 -3.20 -16.02 35.50
N PHE A 419 -3.44 -14.88 34.83
CA PHE A 419 -2.38 -13.97 34.42
C PHE A 419 -2.28 -12.80 35.40
N GLU A 420 -1.11 -12.63 36.00
CA GLU A 420 -0.81 -11.49 36.85
C GLU A 420 0.23 -10.60 36.17
N ASP A 421 -0.16 -9.36 35.90
CA ASP A 421 0.76 -8.36 35.36
C ASP A 421 1.61 -7.77 36.48
N ALA A 422 2.81 -8.30 36.63
CA ALA A 422 3.81 -7.75 37.54
C ALA A 422 4.28 -6.38 37.03
N ALA A 423 3.85 -5.31 37.70
CA ALA A 423 4.23 -3.94 37.36
C ALA A 423 5.77 -3.81 37.28
N ARG A 424 6.28 -3.43 36.11
CA ARG A 424 7.72 -3.17 35.94
C ARG A 424 8.11 -1.85 36.58
N ALA A 425 9.16 -1.89 37.40
CA ALA A 425 9.82 -0.68 37.90
C ALA A 425 10.63 0.01 36.77
N SER A 426 9.95 0.79 35.93
CA SER A 426 10.60 1.67 34.95
C SER A 426 11.22 2.88 35.66
N PRO A 427 12.44 3.34 35.30
CA PRO A 427 13.00 4.57 35.84
C PRO A 427 12.22 5.83 35.42
N LEU A 428 11.41 5.72 34.37
CA LEU A 428 10.63 6.80 33.79
C LEU A 428 9.17 6.38 33.65
N ASN A 429 8.25 7.24 34.07
CA ASN A 429 6.81 6.97 34.07
C ASN A 429 6.09 7.89 33.07
N LEU A 430 5.42 7.29 32.08
CA LEU A 430 4.63 8.01 31.07
C LEU A 430 3.52 8.87 31.68
N ALA A 431 2.84 8.38 32.73
CA ALA A 431 1.75 9.09 33.39
C ALA A 431 2.19 10.47 33.92
N ARG A 432 3.47 10.61 34.32
CA ARG A 432 4.01 11.87 34.85
C ARG A 432 4.26 12.93 33.77
N ILE A 433 4.49 12.51 32.53
CA ILE A 433 4.82 13.43 31.43
C ILE A 433 3.69 13.63 30.42
N TYR A 434 2.66 12.78 30.46
CA TYR A 434 1.53 12.80 29.54
C TYR A 434 0.94 14.21 29.40
N ASN A 435 0.71 14.61 28.16
CA ASN A 435 -0.05 15.80 27.80
C ASN A 435 -0.61 15.64 26.38
N PRO A 436 -1.58 16.48 25.96
CA PRO A 436 -2.15 16.42 24.61
C PRO A 436 -1.11 16.61 23.49
N GLY A 437 -0.02 17.33 23.76
CA GLY A 437 1.07 17.52 22.79
C GLY A 437 1.81 16.22 22.45
N LEU A 438 2.13 15.40 23.46
CA LEU A 438 2.72 14.07 23.26
C LEU A 438 1.77 13.14 22.52
N GLU A 439 0.47 13.19 22.84
CA GLU A 439 -0.54 12.39 22.16
C GLU A 439 -0.63 12.77 20.68
N ALA A 440 -0.68 14.07 20.36
CA ALA A 440 -0.68 14.57 18.99
C ALA A 440 0.58 14.14 18.21
N ALA A 441 1.76 14.22 18.84
CA ALA A 441 3.01 13.77 18.22
C ALA A 441 3.01 12.24 17.98
N CYS A 442 2.47 11.46 18.90
CA CYS A 442 2.34 10.02 18.76
C CYS A 442 1.34 9.65 17.65
N ARG A 443 0.19 10.33 17.55
CA ARG A 443 -0.74 10.16 16.43
C ARG A 443 -0.10 10.54 15.09
N ALA A 444 0.75 11.56 15.07
CA ALA A 444 1.49 11.93 13.86
C ALA A 444 2.54 10.88 13.45
N ALA A 445 3.09 10.12 14.40
CA ALA A 445 4.06 9.06 14.15
C ALA A 445 3.40 7.70 13.84
N TYR A 446 2.35 7.34 14.58
CA TYR A 446 1.71 6.01 14.58
C TYR A 446 0.22 6.07 14.24
N GLY A 447 -0.24 7.05 13.45
CA GLY A 447 -1.66 7.24 13.13
C GLY A 447 -2.36 5.96 12.67
N ILE A 448 -1.66 5.15 11.86
CA ILE A 448 -2.17 3.84 11.41
C ILE A 448 -2.50 2.87 12.54
N ASP A 449 -1.78 2.88 13.66
CA ASP A 449 -2.11 2.04 14.81
C ASP A 449 -3.39 2.53 15.50
N TYR A 450 -3.60 3.86 15.58
CA TYR A 450 -4.84 4.41 16.14
C TYR A 450 -6.04 4.07 15.27
N ASP A 451 -5.91 4.25 13.96
CA ASP A 451 -7.01 4.07 13.02
C ASP A 451 -7.34 2.59 12.81
N MET A 452 -6.34 1.74 12.55
CA MET A 452 -6.58 0.32 12.26
C MET A 452 -6.86 -0.53 13.51
N LEU A 453 -6.25 -0.19 14.65
CA LEU A 453 -6.40 -0.95 15.90
C LEU A 453 -7.38 -0.29 16.87
N GLY A 454 -7.98 0.85 16.51
CA GLY A 454 -9.04 1.51 17.27
C GLY A 454 -8.60 2.01 18.65
N PHE A 455 -7.44 2.67 18.75
CA PHE A 455 -7.00 3.28 20.00
C PHE A 455 -7.57 4.71 20.17
N ALA A 456 -8.11 4.99 21.35
CA ALA A 456 -8.40 6.35 21.80
C ALA A 456 -7.12 7.04 22.32
N ASP A 457 -7.23 8.26 22.84
CA ASP A 457 -6.10 8.92 23.52
C ASP A 457 -5.67 8.13 24.76
N TRP A 458 -4.38 8.22 25.09
CA TRP A 458 -3.85 7.47 26.21
C TRP A 458 -4.46 7.98 27.52
N SER A 459 -4.89 7.05 28.37
CA SER A 459 -5.25 7.34 29.75
C SER A 459 -4.37 6.52 30.70
N PRO A 460 -3.86 7.14 31.78
CA PRO A 460 -3.36 6.37 32.90
C PRO A 460 -4.59 5.70 33.51
N LYS A 461 -4.83 4.41 33.22
CA LYS A 461 -5.82 3.67 34.02
C LYS A 461 -5.38 3.78 35.48
N SER A 462 -6.15 4.50 36.29
CA SER A 462 -6.13 4.39 37.73
C SER A 462 -6.41 2.93 38.03
N ARG A 463 -5.37 2.16 38.37
CA ARG A 463 -5.56 0.94 39.14
C ARG A 463 -6.02 1.43 40.51
N GLU A 464 -7.34 1.44 40.73
CA GLU A 464 -7.88 1.36 42.10
C GLU A 464 -7.46 0.03 42.72
#